data_AF-A0A351E7W1-F1
#
_entry.id   AF-A0A351E7W1-F1
#
_cell.length_a   1.000
_cell.length_b   1.000
_cell.length_c   1.000
_cell.angle_alpha   90.00
_cell.angle_beta   90.00
_cell.angle_gamma   90.00
#
_symmetry.space_group_name_H-M   'P 1'
#
loop_
_entity.id
_entity.type
_entity.pdbx_description
1 polymer ?
#
loop_
_entity_poly.entity_id
_entity_poly.type
_entity_poly.pdbx_seq_one_letter_code
_entity_poly.pdbx_strand_id
1 'polypeptide(L)'
;MQGSATKANQDNRQQEVSEISRGLKALARELDVPVLALSQLSRGVESRQVKKPMLSDLRESGSLEQDADIVCFLYRDDYYKAEDEEPTHITELIVAKHRNGPVGHINLFFREQFTKFADLARRES
;
A
#
# COMPACT_ATOMS: atom_id res chain seq x y z
N MET A 1 -2.11 -22.30 31.74
CA MET A 1 -1.54 -22.60 30.41
C MET A 1 -2.56 -22.23 29.35
N GLN A 2 -2.53 -21.01 28.81
CA GLN A 2 -3.42 -20.59 27.73
C GLN A 2 -2.67 -19.52 26.93
N GLY A 3 -2.33 -19.83 25.68
CA GLY A 3 -1.51 -18.95 24.83
C GLY A 3 -1.01 -19.54 23.50
N SER A 4 -1.21 -20.84 23.24
CA SER A 4 -0.66 -21.50 22.03
C SER A 4 -1.54 -21.41 20.77
N ALA A 5 -2.85 -21.16 20.90
CA ALA A 5 -3.76 -21.21 19.74
C ALA A 5 -3.63 -19.97 18.82
N THR A 6 -3.31 -18.79 19.37
CA THR A 6 -3.27 -17.54 18.62
C THR A 6 -2.02 -17.42 17.75
N LYS A 7 -0.87 -17.93 18.21
CA LYS A 7 0.39 -17.91 17.43
C LYS A 7 0.33 -18.82 16.20
N ALA A 8 -0.22 -20.03 16.36
CA ALA A 8 -0.32 -20.99 15.25
C ALA A 8 -1.17 -20.45 14.08
N ASN A 9 -2.24 -19.69 14.37
CA ASN A 9 -3.09 -19.12 13.33
C ASN A 9 -2.42 -17.95 12.59
N GLN A 10 -1.59 -17.17 13.29
CA GLN A 10 -0.86 -16.05 12.69
C GLN A 10 0.26 -16.52 11.75
N ASP A 11 0.99 -17.58 12.12
CA ASP A 11 2.00 -18.20 11.27
C ASP A 11 1.37 -18.79 9.99
N ASN A 12 0.21 -19.45 10.11
CA ASN A 12 -0.53 -19.96 8.96
C ASN A 12 -0.88 -18.85 7.97
N ARG A 13 -1.40 -17.71 8.46
CA ARG A 13 -1.78 -16.61 7.58
C ARG A 13 -0.58 -16.02 6.84
N GLN A 14 0.54 -15.85 7.52
CA GLN A 14 1.77 -15.37 6.90
C GLN A 14 2.27 -16.34 5.81
N GLN A 15 2.17 -17.64 6.06
CA GLN A 15 2.54 -18.66 5.08
C GLN A 15 1.64 -18.63 3.85
N GLU A 16 0.31 -18.56 4.02
CA GLU A 16 -0.66 -18.42 2.92
C GLU A 16 -0.35 -17.20 2.04
N VAL A 17 -0.16 -16.03 2.65
CA VAL A 17 0.14 -14.81 1.90
C VAL A 17 1.45 -14.94 1.13
N SER A 18 2.44 -15.63 1.71
CA SER A 18 3.72 -15.93 1.06
C SER A 18 3.59 -16.88 -0.13
N GLU A 19 2.69 -17.84 -0.08
CA GLU A 19 2.42 -18.74 -1.19
C GLU A 19 1.70 -17.99 -2.32
N ILE A 20 0.72 -17.14 -1.99
CA ILE A 20 0.02 -16.28 -2.95
C ILE A 20 0.98 -15.32 -3.64
N SER A 21 1.83 -14.61 -2.89
CA SER A 21 2.76 -13.61 -3.45
C SER A 21 3.75 -14.24 -4.44
N ARG A 22 4.33 -15.40 -4.07
CA ARG A 22 5.22 -16.16 -4.94
C ARG A 22 4.50 -16.67 -6.18
N GLY A 23 3.27 -17.18 -6.03
CA GLY A 23 2.45 -17.64 -7.15
C GLY A 23 2.14 -16.50 -8.13
N LEU A 24 1.74 -15.32 -7.64
CA LEU A 24 1.51 -14.15 -8.48
C LEU A 24 2.78 -13.70 -9.21
N LYS A 25 3.94 -13.74 -8.55
CA LYS A 25 5.22 -13.39 -9.18
C LYS A 25 5.63 -14.40 -10.26
N ALA A 26 5.42 -15.69 -10.01
CA ALA A 26 5.66 -16.74 -11.00
C ALA A 26 4.74 -16.57 -12.21
N LEU A 27 3.44 -16.36 -11.99
CA LEU A 27 2.45 -16.14 -13.04
C LEU A 27 2.78 -14.91 -13.90
N ALA A 28 3.14 -13.79 -13.27
CA ALA A 28 3.54 -12.56 -13.97
C ALA A 28 4.74 -12.80 -14.91
N ARG A 29 5.70 -13.61 -14.47
CA ARG A 29 6.89 -13.97 -15.27
C ARG A 29 6.59 -14.98 -16.37
N GLU A 30 5.73 -15.95 -16.09
CA GLU A 30 5.38 -17.00 -17.05
C GLU A 30 4.54 -16.43 -18.22
N LEU A 31 3.59 -15.55 -17.91
CA LEU A 31 2.71 -14.93 -18.90
C LEU A 31 3.28 -13.63 -19.50
N ASP A 32 4.39 -13.12 -18.98
CA ASP A 32 5.00 -11.84 -19.37
C ASP A 32 4.01 -10.66 -19.31
N VAL A 33 3.23 -10.58 -18.23
CA VAL A 33 2.25 -9.51 -18.01
C VAL A 33 2.44 -8.83 -16.66
N PRO A 34 2.17 -7.52 -16.54
CA PRO A 34 2.17 -6.84 -15.26
C PRO A 34 1.00 -7.33 -14.41
N VAL A 35 1.29 -7.80 -13.20
CA VAL A 35 0.29 -8.19 -12.20
C VAL A 35 0.23 -7.12 -11.12
N LEU A 36 -0.95 -6.52 -10.95
CA LEU A 36 -1.24 -5.59 -9.87
C LEU A 36 -2.05 -6.30 -8.79
N ALA A 37 -1.54 -6.30 -7.57
CA ALA A 37 -2.24 -6.79 -6.39
C ALA A 37 -2.49 -5.64 -5.40
N LEU A 38 -3.66 -5.64 -4.78
CA LEU A 38 -4.00 -4.72 -3.71
C LEU A 38 -3.80 -5.43 -2.37
N SER A 39 -3.17 -4.75 -1.42
CA SER A 39 -3.00 -5.25 -0.06
C SER A 39 -3.50 -4.21 0.94
N GLN A 40 -4.13 -4.68 2.00
CA GLN A 40 -4.52 -3.84 3.12
C GLN A 40 -3.34 -3.69 4.08
N LEU A 41 -3.17 -2.48 4.62
CA LEU A 41 -2.16 -2.20 5.63
C LEU A 41 -2.61 -2.67 7.02
N SER A 42 -1.64 -3.00 7.87
CA SER A 42 -1.93 -3.22 9.28
C SER A 42 -2.55 -1.97 9.92
N ARG A 43 -3.46 -2.15 10.88
CA ARG A 43 -4.08 -1.03 11.63
C ARG A 43 -3.07 -0.22 12.45
N GLY A 44 -1.84 -0.72 12.62
CA GLY A 44 -0.77 -0.03 13.35
C GLY A 44 -0.33 1.30 12.72
N VAL A 45 -0.66 1.56 11.45
CA VAL A 45 -0.44 2.87 10.83
C VAL A 45 -1.22 3.99 11.54
N GLU A 46 -2.42 3.67 12.03
CA GLU A 46 -3.36 4.64 12.59
C GLU A 46 -2.98 5.14 13.99
N SER A 47 -2.18 4.37 14.73
CA SER A 47 -1.75 4.74 16.09
C SER A 47 -0.51 5.64 16.10
N ARG A 48 0.10 5.91 14.94
CA ARG A 48 1.29 6.77 14.83
C ARG A 48 0.89 8.23 14.72
N GLN A 49 1.77 9.13 15.21
CA GLN A 49 1.62 10.57 14.99
C GLN A 49 1.65 10.89 13.49
N VAL A 50 2.61 10.31 12.77
CA VAL A 50 2.69 10.39 11.32
C VAL A 50 2.08 9.11 10.74
N LYS A 51 0.86 9.25 10.21
CA LYS A 51 0.05 8.15 9.64
C LYS A 51 0.42 7.84 8.19
N LYS A 52 1.65 8.16 7.76
CA LYS A 52 2.15 7.80 6.45
C LYS A 52 2.48 6.29 6.41
N PRO A 53 1.97 5.53 5.43
CA PRO A 53 2.34 4.14 5.25
C PRO A 53 3.83 3.92 5.00
N MET A 54 4.34 2.80 5.47
CA MET A 54 5.70 2.32 5.26
C MET A 54 5.72 0.81 5.03
N LEU A 55 6.82 0.27 4.51
CA LEU A 55 6.95 -1.16 4.18
C LEU A 55 6.65 -2.08 5.37
N SER A 56 7.04 -1.67 6.58
CA SER A 56 6.75 -2.45 7.80
C SER A 56 5.26 -2.55 8.13
N ASP A 57 4.39 -1.72 7.54
CA ASP A 57 2.93 -1.85 7.70
C ASP A 57 2.35 -3.03 6.91
N LEU A 58 3.13 -3.63 5.99
CA LEU A 58 2.84 -4.91 5.33
C LEU A 58 3.18 -6.11 6.24
N ARG A 59 3.27 -5.92 7.56
CA ARG A 59 3.84 -6.87 8.52
C ARG A 59 3.30 -8.30 8.44
N GLU A 60 2.01 -8.47 8.16
CA GLU A 60 1.36 -9.79 7.99
C GLU A 60 1.68 -10.44 6.64
N SER A 61 2.48 -9.75 5.82
CA SER A 61 2.77 -10.04 4.42
C SER A 61 4.22 -9.68 4.09
N GLY A 62 5.17 -9.93 5.01
CA GLY A 62 6.59 -9.63 4.76
C GLY A 62 7.15 -10.27 3.47
N SER A 63 6.52 -11.33 3.00
CA SER A 63 6.73 -11.93 1.68
C SER A 63 6.32 -11.05 0.50
N LEU A 64 5.21 -10.30 0.60
CA LEU A 64 4.82 -9.32 -0.42
C LEU A 64 5.89 -8.26 -0.62
N GLU A 65 6.46 -7.74 0.47
CA GLU A 65 7.56 -6.78 0.39
C GLU A 65 8.73 -7.38 -0.39
N GLN A 66 9.10 -8.63 -0.12
CA GLN A 66 10.23 -9.28 -0.78
C GLN A 66 9.91 -9.59 -2.25
N ASP A 67 8.77 -10.18 -2.55
CA ASP A 67 8.43 -10.71 -3.87
C ASP A 67 8.09 -9.61 -4.89
N ALA A 68 7.47 -8.52 -4.44
CA ALA A 68 7.05 -7.43 -5.32
C ALA A 68 8.26 -6.73 -5.98
N ASP A 69 8.10 -6.33 -7.25
CA ASP A 69 9.08 -5.47 -7.92
C ASP A 69 8.89 -4.00 -7.55
N ILE A 70 7.64 -3.57 -7.41
CA ILE A 70 7.23 -2.21 -7.05
C ILE A 70 6.22 -2.31 -5.90
N VAL A 71 6.40 -1.48 -4.87
CA VAL A 71 5.43 -1.31 -3.78
C VAL A 71 5.05 0.15 -3.73
N CYS A 72 3.75 0.42 -3.88
CA CYS A 72 3.19 1.76 -3.80
C CYS A 72 2.16 1.84 -2.66
N PHE A 73 2.14 2.96 -1.97
CA PHE A 73 1.10 3.30 -0.99
C PHE A 73 0.32 4.52 -1.44
N LEU A 74 -0.95 4.59 -1.07
CA LEU A 74 -1.77 5.78 -1.19
C LEU A 74 -1.91 6.41 0.19
N TYR A 75 -1.68 7.73 0.27
CA TYR A 75 -1.85 8.51 1.47
C TYR A 75 -2.70 9.74 1.18
N ARG A 76 -3.79 9.92 1.92
CA ARG A 76 -4.69 11.08 1.82
C ARG A 76 -4.60 11.87 3.12
N ASP A 77 -3.98 13.04 3.05
CA ASP A 77 -3.81 13.90 4.21
C ASP A 77 -5.16 14.42 4.73
N ASP A 78 -6.09 14.77 3.82
CA ASP A 78 -7.43 15.25 4.16
C ASP A 78 -8.25 14.25 5.00
N TYR A 79 -7.95 12.96 4.93
CA TYR A 79 -8.63 11.95 5.76
C TYR A 79 -8.26 12.06 7.25
N TYR A 80 -7.11 12.68 7.56
CA TYR A 80 -6.57 12.77 8.92
C TYR A 80 -6.67 14.18 9.51
N LYS A 81 -7.08 15.17 8.71
CA LYS A 81 -7.28 16.56 9.11
C LYS A 81 -8.62 16.75 9.83
N ALA A 82 -8.73 17.84 10.58
CA ALA A 82 -9.98 18.25 11.21
C ALA A 82 -11.00 18.69 10.14
N GLU A 83 -12.28 18.49 10.41
CA GLU A 83 -13.38 18.86 9.49
C GLU A 83 -13.44 20.38 9.18
N ASP A 84 -12.84 21.20 10.05
CA ASP A 84 -12.81 22.66 9.90
C ASP A 84 -11.71 23.16 8.94
N GLU A 85 -10.85 22.27 8.42
CA GLU A 85 -9.81 22.61 7.46
C GLU A 85 -10.28 22.42 6.01
N GLU A 86 -9.95 23.39 5.14
CA GLU A 86 -10.24 23.27 3.71
C GLU A 86 -9.50 22.05 3.11
N PRO A 87 -10.22 21.12 2.45
CA PRO A 87 -9.62 19.91 1.90
C PRO A 87 -8.69 20.26 0.73
N THR A 88 -7.49 19.70 0.76
CA THR A 88 -6.51 19.89 -0.32
C THR A 88 -6.89 19.10 -1.57
N HIS A 89 -7.66 18.03 -1.38
CA HIS A 89 -7.97 16.98 -2.34
C HIS A 89 -6.71 16.34 -2.94
N ILE A 90 -5.58 16.39 -2.23
CA ILE A 90 -4.32 15.80 -2.66
C ILE A 90 -4.21 14.39 -2.08
N THR A 91 -3.94 13.44 -2.96
CA THR A 91 -3.49 12.10 -2.59
C THR A 91 -2.04 11.91 -3.01
N GLU A 92 -1.21 11.50 -2.07
CA GLU A 92 0.18 11.16 -2.32
C GLU A 92 0.28 9.67 -2.67
N LEU A 93 0.79 9.38 -3.87
CA LEU A 93 1.22 8.05 -4.28
C LEU A 93 2.71 7.90 -3.92
N ILE A 94 2.98 7.07 -2.92
CA ILE A 94 4.31 6.84 -2.37
C ILE A 94 4.88 5.58 -3.00
N VAL A 95 5.86 5.71 -3.89
CA VAL A 95 6.63 4.57 -4.42
C VAL A 95 7.69 4.21 -3.39
N ALA A 96 7.35 3.29 -2.48
CA ALA A 96 8.20 2.89 -1.36
C ALA A 96 9.28 1.87 -1.72
N LYS A 97 9.05 1.09 -2.78
CA LYS A 97 10.03 0.14 -3.34
C LYS A 97 9.95 0.17 -4.86
N HIS A 98 11.10 0.16 -5.51
CA HIS A 98 11.22 -0.07 -6.94
C HIS A 98 12.53 -0.84 -7.21
N ARG A 99 12.46 -2.10 -7.65
CA ARG A 99 13.66 -2.94 -7.87
C ARG A 99 14.61 -2.38 -8.94
N ASN A 100 14.06 -1.82 -10.01
CA ASN A 100 14.80 -1.38 -11.19
C ASN A 100 14.75 0.14 -11.44
N GLY A 101 14.59 0.96 -10.41
CA GLY A 101 14.24 2.37 -10.60
C GLY A 101 14.15 3.14 -9.29
N PRO A 102 13.88 4.46 -9.36
CA PRO A 102 13.84 5.30 -8.18
C PRO A 102 12.56 5.07 -7.36
N VAL A 103 12.70 5.29 -6.06
CA VAL A 103 11.58 5.53 -5.13
C VAL A 103 11.23 7.02 -5.12
N GLY A 104 10.04 7.36 -4.64
CA GLY A 104 9.62 8.76 -4.58
C GLY A 104 8.15 8.95 -4.27
N HIS A 105 7.73 10.21 -4.36
CA HIS A 105 6.39 10.66 -4.01
C HIS A 105 5.78 11.39 -5.20
N ILE A 106 4.55 11.03 -5.55
CA ILE A 106 3.82 11.61 -6.67
C ILE A 106 2.51 12.14 -6.11
N ASN A 107 2.27 13.44 -6.24
CA ASN A 107 1.01 14.04 -5.82
C ASN A 107 -0.03 13.86 -6.94
N LEU A 108 -1.23 13.45 -6.55
CA LEU A 108 -2.39 13.26 -7.42
C LEU A 108 -3.56 14.07 -6.87
N PHE A 109 -4.41 14.60 -7.74
CA PHE A 109 -5.66 15.23 -7.34
C PHE A 109 -6.77 14.17 -7.25
N PHE A 110 -7.46 14.08 -6.13
CA PHE A 110 -8.52 13.10 -5.91
C PHE A 110 -9.91 13.75 -5.95
N ARG A 111 -10.69 13.38 -6.97
CA ARG A 111 -12.07 13.82 -7.14
C ARG A 111 -12.99 12.84 -6.40
N GLU A 112 -13.31 13.15 -5.15
CA GLU A 112 -14.06 12.28 -4.24
C GLU A 112 -15.39 11.80 -4.81
N GLN A 113 -16.17 12.73 -5.37
CA GLN A 113 -17.46 12.48 -6.01
C GLN A 113 -17.44 11.46 -7.16
N PHE A 114 -16.26 11.17 -7.72
CA PHE A 114 -16.08 10.22 -8.83
C PHE A 114 -15.09 9.09 -8.49
N THR A 115 -14.52 9.08 -7.28
CA THR A 115 -13.45 8.17 -6.86
C THR A 115 -12.30 8.14 -7.88
N LYS A 116 -11.95 9.31 -8.43
CA LYS A 116 -11.03 9.42 -9.58
C LYS A 116 -9.79 10.24 -9.24
N PHE A 117 -8.63 9.66 -9.54
CA PHE A 117 -7.36 10.38 -9.53
C PHE A 117 -7.14 11.12 -10.86
N ALA A 118 -6.68 12.36 -10.76
CA ALA A 118 -6.32 13.22 -11.87
C ALA A 118 -4.90 13.77 -11.67
N ASP A 119 -4.24 14.08 -12.78
CA ASP A 119 -2.95 14.77 -12.77
C ASP A 119 -3.12 16.18 -12.19
N LEU A 120 -2.21 16.58 -11.30
CA LEU A 120 -2.15 17.93 -10.75
C LEU A 120 -1.73 18.97 -11.79
N ALA A 121 -0.86 18.59 -12.74
CA ALA A 121 -0.38 19.48 -13.80
C ALA A 121 -1.51 19.88 -14.77
N ARG A 122 -2.56 19.07 -14.90
CA ARG A 122 -3.73 19.36 -15.75
C ARG A 122 -4.68 20.45 -15.21
N ARG A 123 -4.33 21.14 -14.12
CA ARG A 123 -5.07 22.33 -13.64
C ARG A 123 -4.67 23.64 -14.32
N GLU A 124 -3.60 23.69 -15.11
CA GLU A 124 -3.12 24.92 -15.77
C GLU A 124 -3.59 25.10 -17.23
N SER A 125 -4.59 24.35 -17.70
CA SER A 125 -5.10 24.44 -19.08
C SER A 125 -6.61 24.48 -19.17
#